data_AF-A0A089IQI2-F1
#
_entry.id   AF-A0A089IQI2-F1
#
_cell.length_a   1.000
_cell.length_b   1.000
_cell.length_c   1.000
_cell.angle_alpha   90.00
_cell.angle_beta   90.00
_cell.angle_gamma   90.00
#
_symmetry.space_group_name_H-M   'P 1'
#
loop_
_entity.id
_entity.type
_entity.pdbx_description
1 polymer ?
#
loop_
_entity_poly.entity_id
_entity_poly.type
_entity_poly.pdbx_seq_one_letter_code
_entity_poly.pdbx_strand_id
1 'polypeptide(L)' 'MFILPTLYIFCLGAFTFIQIRRLWSRNEKREAWIYGLSMTVSAAAGSLLIAGIEFPTFVLPYKIVFESIGKSILSR' A
#
# COMPACT_ATOMS: atom_id res chain seq x y z
N MET A 1 -5.54 4.61 21.33
CA MET A 1 -4.85 5.02 20.07
C MET A 1 -5.25 4.18 18.84
N PHE A 2 -6.29 3.33 18.88
CA PHE A 2 -6.71 2.50 17.73
C PHE A 2 -8.00 2.98 17.03
N ILE A 3 -8.62 4.06 17.50
CA ILE A 3 -9.91 4.53 16.99
C ILE A 3 -9.80 4.98 15.52
N LEU A 4 -8.76 5.75 15.19
CA LEU A 4 -8.50 6.25 13.83
C LEU A 4 -8.23 5.13 12.80
N PRO A 5 -7.31 4.17 13.02
CA PRO A 5 -7.07 3.12 12.05
C PRO A 5 -8.28 2.19 11.88
N THR A 6 -9.05 1.93 12.94
CA THR A 6 -10.27 1.12 12.84
C THR A 6 -11.35 1.83 12.01
N LEU A 7 -11.59 3.13 12.24
CA LEU A 7 -12.51 3.94 11.43
C LEU A 7 -12.07 3.99 9.96
N TYR A 8 -10.77 4.18 9.73
CA TYR A 8 -10.20 4.21 8.40
C TYR A 8 -10.46 2.89 7.65
N ILE A 9 -10.12 1.75 8.25
CA ILE A 9 -10.33 0.42 7.66
C ILE A 9 -11.83 0.18 7.39
N PHE A 10 -12.71 0.59 8.31
CA PHE A 10 -14.15 0.38 8.16
C PHE A 10 -14.74 1.19 7.00
N CYS A 11 -14.40 2.49 6.90
CA CYS A 11 -14.83 3.34 5.79
C CYS A 11 -14.29 2.84 4.44
N LEU A 12 -13.01 2.48 4.41
CA LEU A 12 -12.34 2.03 3.19
C LEU A 12 -12.87 0.65 2.75
N GLY A 13 -13.12 -0.25 3.69
CA GLY A 13 -13.75 -1.54 3.45
C GLY A 13 -15.16 -1.41 2.88
N ALA A 14 -16.00 -0.54 3.45
CA ALA A 14 -17.35 -0.28 2.93
C ALA A 14 -17.31 0.25 1.49
N PHE A 15 -16.42 1.22 1.20
CA PHE A 15 -16.26 1.78 -0.13
C PHE A 15 -15.78 0.73 -1.15
N THR A 16 -14.77 -0.06 -0.74
CA THR A 16 -14.21 -1.13 -1.57
C THR A 16 -15.26 -2.19 -1.89
N PHE A 17 -16.10 -2.56 -0.91
CA PHE A 17 -17.18 -3.53 -1.10
C PHE A 17 -18.22 -3.06 -2.13
N ILE A 18 -18.61 -1.79 -2.08
CA ILE A 18 -19.54 -1.20 -3.06
C ILE A 18 -18.94 -1.24 -4.47
N GLN A 19 -17.65 -0.88 -4.61
CA GLN A 19 -16.92 -0.93 -5.87
C GLN A 19 -16.80 -2.35 -6.45
N ILE A 20 -16.38 -3.31 -5.62
CA ILE A 20 -16.27 -4.73 -6.01
C ILE A 20 -17.63 -5.26 -6.47
N ARG A 21 -18.71 -4.96 -5.74
CA ARG A 21 -20.06 -5.38 -6.12
C ARG A 21 -20.50 -4.78 -7.46
N ARG A 22 -20.11 -3.53 -7.74
CA ARG A 22 -20.36 -2.87 -9.03
C ARG A 22 -19.59 -3.52 -10.18
N LEU A 23 -18.31 -3.84 -9.99
CA LEU A 23 -17.47 -4.56 -10.96
C LEU A 23 -17.97 -5.98 -11.21
N TRP A 24 -18.44 -6.67 -10.16
CA TRP A 24 -19.03 -8.00 -10.28
C TRP A 24 -20.33 -7.97 -11.08
N SER A 25 -21.17 -6.95 -10.90
CA SER A 25 -22.39 -6.75 -11.71
C SER A 25 -22.09 -6.62 -13.21
N ARG A 26 -20.90 -6.09 -13.56
CA ARG A 26 -20.41 -5.99 -14.95
C ARG A 26 -19.71 -7.26 -15.45
N ASN A 27 -19.68 -8.33 -14.65
CA ASN A 27 -18.96 -9.56 -14.93
C ASN A 27 -17.42 -9.39 -15.08
N GLU A 28 -16.88 -8.24 -14.66
CA GLU A 28 -15.45 -7.90 -14.73
C GLU A 28 -14.69 -8.51 -13.52
N LYS A 29 -14.81 -9.83 -13.34
CA LYS A 29 -14.28 -10.55 -12.16
C LYS A 29 -12.77 -10.38 -11.99
N ARG A 30 -12.02 -10.28 -13.10
CA ARG A 30 -10.56 -10.07 -13.06
C ARG A 30 -10.21 -8.69 -12.50
N GLU A 31 -10.92 -7.66 -12.93
CA GLU A 31 -10.70 -6.28 -12.48
C GLU A 31 -11.13 -6.11 -11.03
N ALA A 32 -12.24 -6.74 -10.63
CA ALA A 32 -12.67 -6.79 -9.23
C ALA A 32 -11.59 -7.38 -8.31
N TRP A 33 -10.91 -8.45 -8.75
CA TRP A 33 -9.82 -9.06 -8.01
C TRP A 33 -8.58 -8.16 -7.90
N ILE A 34 -8.16 -7.55 -9.01
CA ILE A 34 -7.02 -6.61 -9.02
C ILE A 34 -7.33 -5.40 -8.15
N TYR A 35 -8.53 -4.85 -8.27
CA TYR A 35 -9.00 -3.73 -7.46
C TYR A 35 -9.01 -4.09 -5.97
N GLY A 36 -9.61 -5.23 -5.60
CA GLY A 36 -9.62 -5.73 -4.23
C GLY A 36 -8.22 -5.87 -3.64
N LEU A 37 -7.31 -6.53 -4.35
CA LEU A 37 -5.91 -6.66 -3.93
C LEU A 37 -5.24 -5.30 -3.73
N SER A 38 -5.37 -4.40 -4.69
CA SER A 38 -4.77 -3.06 -4.61
C SER A 38 -5.30 -2.26 -3.41
N MET A 39 -6.59 -2.39 -3.12
CA MET A 39 -7.20 -1.74 -1.96
C MET A 39 -6.79 -2.39 -0.65
N THR A 40 -6.62 -3.70 -0.59
CA THR A 40 -6.10 -4.38 0.61
C THR A 40 -4.69 -3.92 0.94
N VAL A 41 -3.79 -3.84 -0.06
CA VAL A 41 -2.43 -3.33 0.14
C VAL A 41 -2.46 -1.87 0.59
N SER A 42 -3.31 -1.05 -0.02
CA SER A 42 -3.45 0.37 0.35
C SER A 42 -4.00 0.56 1.77
N ALA A 43 -4.99 -0.26 2.16
CA ALA A 43 -5.56 -0.24 3.51
C ALA A 43 -4.54 -0.69 4.57
N ALA A 44 -3.74 -1.72 4.27
CA ALA A 44 -2.64 -2.14 5.12
C ALA A 44 -1.61 -1.01 5.25
N ALA A 45 -1.16 -0.43 4.13
CA ALA A 45 -0.20 0.66 4.14
C ALA A 45 -0.69 1.90 4.92
N GLY A 46 -1.92 2.35 4.64
CA GLY A 46 -2.54 3.48 5.32
C GLY A 46 -2.74 3.24 6.81
N SER A 47 -3.13 2.03 7.22
CA SER A 47 -3.30 1.70 8.64
C SER A 47 -1.98 1.68 9.41
N LEU A 48 -0.89 1.15 8.83
CA LEU A 48 0.44 1.23 9.43
C LEU A 48 0.93 2.69 9.55
N LEU A 49 0.69 3.53 8.54
CA LEU A 49 1.04 4.96 8.58
C LEU A 49 0.28 5.70 9.69
N ILE A 50 -1.03 5.45 9.82
CA ILE A 50 -1.87 6.05 10.88
C ILE A 50 -1.45 5.55 12.27
N ALA A 51 -1.01 4.29 12.38
CA ALA A 51 -0.47 3.73 13.61
C ALA A 51 0.88 4.34 14.02
N GLY A 52 1.46 5.24 13.21
CA GLY A 52 2.75 5.88 13.48
C GLY A 52 3.91 4.91 13.36
N ILE A 53 3.72 3.76 12.68
CA ILE A 53 4.82 2.84 12.39
C ILE A 53 5.68 3.51 11.32
N GLU A 54 6.95 3.72 11.63
CA GLU A 54 7.95 4.19 10.67
C GLU A 54 8.02 3.17 9.53
N PHE A 55 7.42 3.52 8.40
CA PHE A 55 7.61 2.74 7.18
C PHE A 55 9.10 2.80 6.83
N PRO A 56 9.72 1.66 6.48
CA PRO A 56 11.08 1.67 5.96
C PRO A 56 11.08 2.59 4.73
N THR A 57 11.69 3.75 4.87
CA THR A 57 11.79 4.72 3.79
C THR A 57 12.52 4.05 2.64
N PHE A 58 12.00 4.16 1.42
CA PHE A 58 12.69 3.67 0.22
C PHE A 58 14.11 4.23 0.07
N VAL A 59 14.43 5.32 0.79
CA VAL A 59 15.77 5.85 0.93
C VAL A 59 16.78 4.81 1.41
N LEU A 60 16.43 3.91 2.35
CA LEU A 60 17.38 2.93 2.88
C LEU A 60 17.86 1.90 1.84
N PRO A 61 16.96 1.16 1.15
CA PRO A 61 17.38 0.22 0.11
C PRO A 61 18.03 0.92 -1.09
N TYR A 62 17.53 2.09 -1.49
CA TYR A 62 18.17 2.88 -2.55
C TYR A 62 19.57 3.34 -2.15
N LYS A 63 19.76 3.81 -0.91
CA LYS A 63 21.07 4.20 -0.40
C LYS A 63 22.05 3.03 -0.47
N ILE A 64 21.67 1.82 -0.08
CA ILE A 64 22.55 0.65 -0.13
C ILE A 64 23.02 0.35 -1.57
N VAL A 65 22.09 0.36 -2.53
CA VAL A 65 22.41 0.08 -3.94
C VAL A 65 23.26 1.19 -4.56
N PHE A 66 22.84 2.44 -4.40
CA PHE A 66 23.51 3.59 -5.00
C PHE A 66 24.82 3.94 -4.30
N GLU A 67 24.96 3.70 -3.00
CA GLU A 67 26.23 3.87 -2.27
C GLU A 67 27.27 2.85 -2.73
N SER A 68 26.86 1.60 -2.98
CA SER A 68 27.76 0.58 -3.54
C SER A 68 28.23 0.95 -4.95
N ILE A 69 27.33 1.42 -5.82
CA ILE A 69 27.66 1.86 -7.17
C ILE A 69 28.54 3.12 -7.13
N GLY A 70 28.20 4.10 -6.29
CA GLY A 70 28.97 5.33 -6.12
C GLY A 70 30.39 5.08 -5.63
N LYS A 71 30.59 4.20 -4.65
CA LYS A 71 31.93 3.77 -4.20
C LYS A 71 32.71 3.08 -5.31
N SER A 72 32.06 2.25 -6.12
CA SER A 72 32.73 1.58 -7.25
C SER A 72 33.17 2.54 -8.35
N ILE A 73 32.43 3.64 -8.57
CA ILE A 73 32.77 4.66 -9.57
C ILE A 73 33.85 5.62 -9.04
N LEU A 74 33.78 6.01 -7.78
CA LEU A 74 34.71 6.93 -7.13
C LEU A 74 36.06 6.28 -6.77
N SER A 75 36.13 4.94 -6.76
CA SER A 75 37.37 4.17 -6.54
C SER A 75 38.28 4.09 -7.79
N ARG A 76 38.04 4.92 -8.81
CA ARG A 76 38.87 5.04 -10.01
C ARG A 76 39.47 6.44 -10.08
#